data_AF-A0A439LLC9-F1
#
_entry.id   AF-A0A439LLC9-F1
#
_cell.length_a   1.000
_cell.length_b   1.000
_cell.length_c   1.000
_cell.angle_alpha   90.00
_cell.angle_beta   90.00
_cell.angle_gamma   90.00
#
_symmetry.space_group_name_H-M   'P 1'
#
loop_
_entity.id
_entity.type
_entity.pdbx_description
1 polymer ?
#
loop_
_entity_poly.entity_id
_entity_poly.type
_entity_poly.pdbx_seq_one_letter_code
_entity_poly.pdbx_strand_id
1 'polypeptide(L)'
;MMTEPLKVNRPAPLKNVAAFSTLLAKMVDRHPDDPGLAVFSGPSGWGKTKSGIYGANKYRAAYVECGQFTSARSLLMQILIELGETRPRGSIEDLKTDAIMLMVADPRRPLIIDEAHFIAKKRFVDLLRELSDKSGAPVVLIGE
;
A
#
# COMPACT_ATOMS: atom_id res chain seq x y z
N MET A 1 24.29 -8.32 -3.21
CA MET A 1 24.49 -7.63 -4.51
C MET A 1 23.87 -6.25 -4.38
N MET A 2 24.68 -5.19 -4.30
CA MET A 2 24.17 -3.82 -4.10
C MET A 2 23.49 -3.35 -5.39
N THR A 3 22.19 -3.11 -5.35
CA THR A 3 21.46 -2.52 -6.48
C THR A 3 21.81 -1.04 -6.54
N GLU A 4 22.64 -0.64 -7.51
CA GLU A 4 22.89 0.78 -7.78
C GLU A 4 21.56 1.50 -8.09
N PRO A 5 21.30 2.68 -7.51
CA PRO A 5 20.14 3.46 -7.87
C PRO A 5 20.26 3.92 -9.33
N LEU A 6 19.27 3.56 -10.15
CA LEU A 6 19.16 4.00 -11.56
C LEU A 6 19.33 5.52 -11.67
N LYS A 7 20.40 5.96 -12.35
CA LYS A 7 20.70 7.37 -12.59
C LYS A 7 19.80 7.89 -13.73
N VAL A 8 18.56 8.25 -13.38
CA VAL A 8 17.55 8.73 -14.33
C VAL A 8 17.63 10.26 -14.44
N ASN A 9 18.08 10.78 -15.59
CA ASN A 9 18.08 12.20 -15.91
C ASN A 9 16.75 12.60 -16.60
N ARG A 10 15.64 12.62 -15.83
CA ARG A 10 14.29 12.91 -16.33
C ARG A 10 13.53 13.80 -15.33
N PRO A 11 12.42 14.47 -15.74
CA PRO A 11 11.55 15.22 -14.84
C PRO A 11 11.25 14.48 -13.54
N ALA A 12 11.15 15.20 -12.42
CA ALA A 12 10.92 14.62 -11.08
C ALA A 12 9.82 13.53 -11.02
N PRO A 13 8.67 13.65 -11.74
CA PRO A 13 7.68 12.58 -11.80
C PRO A 13 8.23 11.23 -12.29
N LEU A 14 9.09 11.21 -13.30
CA LEU A 14 9.66 9.96 -13.85
C LEU A 14 10.69 9.34 -12.90
N LYS A 15 11.44 10.18 -12.17
CA LYS A 15 12.35 9.72 -11.11
C LYS A 15 11.56 9.05 -9.96
N ASN A 16 10.45 9.66 -9.56
CA ASN A 16 9.63 9.13 -8.47
C ASN A 16 8.86 7.87 -8.87
N VAL A 17 8.42 7.77 -10.13
CA VAL A 17 7.86 6.51 -10.67
C VAL A 17 8.90 5.39 -10.61
N ALA A 18 10.15 5.66 -11.00
CA ALA A 18 11.23 4.67 -10.93
C ALA A 18 11.58 4.28 -9.48
N ALA A 19 11.64 5.25 -8.57
CA ALA A 19 11.89 5.02 -7.15
C ALA A 19 10.78 4.17 -6.51
N PHE A 20 9.52 4.52 -6.75
CA PHE A 20 8.37 3.76 -6.24
C PHE A 20 8.29 2.36 -6.84
N SER A 21 8.58 2.20 -8.14
CA SER A 21 8.63 0.88 -8.78
C SER A 21 9.71 -0.02 -8.17
N THR A 22 10.85 0.57 -7.80
CA THR A 22 11.94 -0.14 -7.12
C THR A 22 11.54 -0.52 -5.70
N LEU A 23 10.86 0.37 -4.99
CA LEU A 23 10.31 0.09 -3.66
C LEU A 23 9.35 -1.10 -3.72
N LEU A 24 8.36 -1.07 -4.63
CA LEU A 24 7.39 -2.15 -4.78
C LEU A 24 8.06 -3.49 -5.12
N ALA A 25 9.04 -3.50 -6.03
CA ALA A 25 9.80 -4.72 -6.35
C ALA A 25 10.45 -5.32 -5.10
N LYS A 26 11.15 -4.49 -4.31
CA LYS A 26 11.79 -4.92 -3.06
C LYS A 26 10.78 -5.44 -2.04
N MET A 27 9.62 -4.80 -1.93
CA MET A 27 8.58 -5.19 -0.97
C MET A 27 7.89 -6.50 -1.37
N VAL A 28 7.69 -6.75 -2.67
CA VAL A 28 7.11 -8.00 -3.18
C VAL A 28 8.08 -9.17 -3.10
N ASP A 29 9.38 -8.90 -3.29
CA ASP A 29 10.44 -9.92 -3.27
C ASP A 29 11.19 -10.00 -1.93
N ARG A 30 10.67 -9.37 -0.87
CA ARG A 30 11.26 -9.36 0.48
C ARG A 30 11.29 -10.77 1.09
N HIS A 31 12.18 -10.98 2.07
CA HIS A 31 12.13 -12.21 2.86
C HIS A 31 10.87 -12.20 3.74
N PRO A 32 10.23 -13.36 4.02
CA PRO A 32 9.05 -13.43 4.88
C PRO A 32 9.23 -12.75 6.25
N ASP A 33 10.43 -12.84 6.82
CA ASP A 33 10.79 -12.26 8.12
C ASP A 33 11.08 -10.75 8.08
N ASP A 34 11.22 -10.17 6.89
CA ASP A 34 11.43 -8.73 6.75
C ASP A 34 10.12 -7.97 7.02
N PRO A 35 10.16 -6.73 7.54
CA PRO A 35 8.96 -5.92 7.68
C PRO A 35 8.21 -5.74 6.36
N GLY A 36 6.90 -6.03 6.34
CA GLY A 36 6.05 -5.88 5.16
C GLY A 36 5.41 -4.50 4.99
N LEU A 37 5.80 -3.51 5.81
CA LEU A 37 5.32 -2.13 5.73
C LEU A 37 6.39 -1.18 5.20
N ALA A 38 6.04 -0.36 4.21
CA ALA A 38 6.90 0.72 3.70
C ALA A 38 6.17 2.05 3.56
N VAL A 39 6.94 3.13 3.51
CA VAL A 39 6.45 4.50 3.30
C VAL A 39 7.14 5.11 2.09
N PHE A 40 6.37 5.74 1.22
CA PHE A 40 6.84 6.57 0.12
C PHE A 40 6.30 8.00 0.30
N SER A 41 7.10 8.87 0.91
CA SER A 41 6.71 10.23 1.25
C SER A 41 7.50 11.31 0.51
N GLY A 42 6.94 12.51 0.47
CA GLY A 42 7.58 13.69 -0.10
C GLY A 42 6.58 14.85 -0.27
N PRO A 43 7.04 16.03 -0.70
CA PRO A 43 6.16 17.20 -0.85
C PRO A 43 5.04 17.01 -1.88
N SER A 44 3.99 17.84 -1.78
CA SER A 44 2.93 17.89 -2.79
C SER A 44 3.48 18.20 -4.19
N GLY A 45 2.83 17.68 -5.23
CA GLY A 45 3.23 17.91 -6.63
C GLY A 45 4.43 17.10 -7.13
N TRP A 46 5.06 16.27 -6.30
CA TRP A 46 6.22 15.46 -6.70
C TRP A 46 5.84 14.17 -7.47
N GLY A 47 4.56 13.96 -7.79
CA GLY A 47 4.11 12.81 -8.57
C GLY A 47 4.00 11.51 -7.78
N LYS A 48 3.79 11.58 -6.46
CA LYS A 48 3.59 10.41 -5.58
C LYS A 48 2.38 9.57 -6.01
N THR A 49 1.21 10.17 -6.12
CA THR A 49 -0.02 9.52 -6.60
C THR A 49 0.14 8.92 -7.98
N LYS A 50 0.78 9.62 -8.93
CA LYS A 50 1.06 9.07 -10.28
C LYS A 50 2.00 7.87 -10.23
N SER A 51 2.97 7.87 -9.31
CA SER A 51 3.85 6.73 -9.07
C SER A 51 3.07 5.56 -8.46
N GLY A 52 2.21 5.84 -7.47
CA GLY A 52 1.27 4.91 -6.85
C GLY A 52 0.41 4.18 -7.89
N ILE A 53 -0.32 4.94 -8.71
CA ILE A 53 -1.19 4.41 -9.77
C ILE A 53 -0.41 3.57 -10.79
N TYR A 54 0.77 4.03 -11.21
CA TYR A 54 1.61 3.26 -12.13
C TYR A 54 2.02 1.91 -11.51
N GLY A 55 2.48 1.93 -10.25
CA GLY A 55 2.84 0.74 -9.50
C GLY A 55 1.65 -0.19 -9.29
N ALA A 56 0.48 0.35 -8.97
CA ALA A 56 -0.76 -0.41 -8.78
C ALA A 56 -1.13 -1.20 -10.04
N ASN A 57 -1.10 -0.57 -11.21
CA ASN A 57 -1.35 -1.26 -12.48
C ASN A 57 -0.32 -2.34 -12.76
N LYS A 58 0.98 -2.06 -12.52
CA LYS A 58 2.06 -3.00 -12.80
C LYS A 58 2.01 -4.26 -11.93
N TYR A 59 1.70 -4.12 -10.64
CA TYR A 59 1.66 -5.22 -9.67
C TYR A 59 0.24 -5.71 -9.37
N ARG A 60 -0.77 -5.18 -10.07
CA ARG A 60 -2.20 -5.38 -9.77
C ARG A 60 -2.53 -5.10 -8.30
N ALA A 61 -1.87 -4.13 -7.68
CA ALA A 61 -2.04 -3.83 -6.26
C ALA A 61 -3.49 -3.41 -5.96
N ALA A 62 -3.98 -3.74 -4.77
CA ALA A 62 -5.16 -3.08 -4.22
C ALA A 62 -4.80 -1.63 -3.90
N TYR A 63 -5.59 -0.65 -4.36
CA TYR A 63 -5.25 0.76 -4.22
C TYR A 63 -6.38 1.52 -3.53
N VAL A 64 -6.10 2.07 -2.34
CA VAL A 64 -7.08 2.82 -1.56
C VAL A 64 -6.55 4.22 -1.28
N GLU A 65 -7.34 5.24 -1.63
CA GLU A 65 -7.03 6.64 -1.33
C GLU A 65 -7.75 7.07 -0.04
N CYS A 66 -7.00 7.64 0.90
CA CYS A 66 -7.54 8.15 2.15
C CYS A 66 -7.96 9.62 2.05
N GLY A 67 -8.93 10.01 2.86
CA GLY A 67 -9.32 11.41 3.02
C GLY A 67 -9.48 11.78 4.50
N GLN A 68 -9.75 13.05 4.75
CA GLN A 68 -9.91 13.62 6.10
C GLN A 68 -10.92 12.87 6.98
N PHE A 69 -11.95 12.26 6.38
CA PHE A 69 -13.01 11.53 7.08
C PHE A 69 -12.84 10.01 7.07
N THR A 70 -11.70 9.49 6.61
CA THR A 70 -11.45 8.04 6.61
C THR A 70 -11.52 7.49 8.04
N SER A 71 -12.43 6.54 8.23
CA SER A 71 -12.58 5.74 9.45
C SER A 71 -11.93 4.36 9.27
N ALA A 72 -11.70 3.63 10.36
CA ALA A 72 -11.19 2.25 10.28
C ALA A 72 -12.12 1.33 9.47
N ARG A 73 -13.44 1.48 9.68
CA ARG A 73 -14.45 0.74 8.93
C ARG A 73 -14.41 1.06 7.43
N SER A 74 -14.42 2.35 7.08
CA SER A 74 -14.44 2.75 5.66
C SER A 74 -13.16 2.33 4.93
N LEU A 75 -12.01 2.41 5.61
CA LEU A 75 -10.73 1.91 5.08
C LEU A 75 -10.80 0.42 4.74
N LEU A 76 -11.21 -0.41 5.71
CA LEU A 76 -11.30 -1.87 5.50
C LEU A 76 -12.32 -2.23 4.41
N MET A 77 -13.46 -1.56 4.35
CA MET A 77 -14.43 -1.77 3.27
C MET A 77 -13.85 -1.44 1.89
N GLN A 78 -13.10 -0.35 1.76
CA GLN A 78 -12.45 0.02 0.49
C GLN A 78 -11.35 -0.98 0.11
N ILE A 79 -10.54 -1.42 1.09
CA ILE A 79 -9.54 -2.47 0.88
C ILE A 79 -10.19 -3.74 0.34
N LEU A 80 -11.29 -4.19 0.97
CA LEU A 80 -12.03 -5.37 0.55
C LEU A 80 -12.58 -5.25 -0.89
N ILE A 81 -13.16 -4.10 -1.23
CA ILE A 81 -13.66 -3.83 -2.59
C ILE A 81 -12.54 -3.95 -3.62
N GLU A 82 -11.38 -3.34 -3.35
CA GLU A 82 -10.20 -3.41 -4.21
C GLU A 82 -9.62 -4.84 -4.33
N LEU A 83 -9.74 -5.62 -3.26
CA LEU A 83 -9.36 -7.03 -3.26
C LEU A 83 -10.36 -7.94 -3.99
N GLY A 84 -11.55 -7.43 -4.32
CA GLY A 84 -12.58 -8.11 -5.13
C GLY A 84 -13.85 -8.48 -4.36
N GLU A 85 -13.97 -8.13 -3.08
CA GLU A 85 -15.19 -8.34 -2.30
C GLU A 85 -16.27 -7.30 -2.68
N THR A 86 -17.36 -7.77 -3.27
CA THR A 86 -18.41 -6.89 -3.81
C THR A 86 -19.33 -6.29 -2.75
N ARG A 87 -19.48 -6.93 -1.59
CA ARG A 87 -20.44 -6.55 -0.55
C ARG A 87 -19.85 -6.73 0.86
N PRO A 88 -18.78 -6.00 1.21
CA PRO A 88 -18.16 -6.10 2.53
C PRO A 88 -19.13 -5.66 3.63
N ARG A 89 -19.29 -6.51 4.66
CA ARG A 89 -20.23 -6.32 5.77
C ARG A 89 -19.66 -6.91 7.06
N GLY A 90 -20.40 -6.76 8.16
CA GLY A 90 -19.96 -7.22 9.48
C GLY A 90 -19.32 -6.13 10.32
N SER A 91 -18.77 -6.52 11.46
CA SER A 91 -18.00 -5.68 12.38
C SER A 91 -16.64 -5.30 11.81
N ILE A 92 -15.88 -4.44 12.51
CA ILE A 92 -14.50 -4.11 12.11
C ILE A 92 -13.60 -5.35 12.13
N GLU A 93 -13.82 -6.25 13.10
CA GLU A 93 -13.02 -7.48 13.22
C GLU A 93 -13.31 -8.46 12.08
N ASP A 94 -14.58 -8.58 11.67
CA ASP A 94 -14.98 -9.38 10.50
C ASP A 94 -14.29 -8.86 9.24
N LEU A 95 -14.42 -7.55 8.97
CA LEU A 95 -13.81 -6.91 7.81
C LEU A 95 -12.28 -7.04 7.77
N LYS A 96 -11.62 -6.94 8.93
CA LYS A 96 -10.16 -7.14 9.04
C LYS A 96 -9.79 -8.58 8.73
N THR A 97 -10.54 -9.55 9.27
CA THR A 97 -10.33 -10.98 9.03
C THR A 97 -10.49 -11.31 7.55
N ASP A 98 -11.55 -10.82 6.92
CA ASP A 98 -11.80 -11.01 5.49
C ASP A 98 -10.67 -10.40 4.65
N ALA A 99 -10.19 -9.20 5.01
CA ALA A 99 -9.09 -8.55 4.30
C ALA A 99 -7.80 -9.38 4.39
N ILE A 100 -7.48 -9.89 5.58
CA ILE A 100 -6.34 -10.80 5.76
C ILE A 100 -6.49 -12.04 4.88
N MET A 101 -7.65 -12.70 4.89
CA MET A 101 -7.88 -13.92 4.12
C MET A 101 -7.74 -13.71 2.61
N LEU A 102 -8.26 -12.59 2.09
CA LEU A 102 -8.10 -12.24 0.67
C LEU A 102 -6.64 -11.90 0.33
N MET A 103 -5.91 -11.23 1.22
CA MET A 103 -4.49 -10.91 1.02
C MET A 103 -3.61 -12.18 1.11
N VAL A 104 -3.92 -13.14 1.97
CA VAL A 104 -3.24 -14.45 2.05
C VAL A 104 -3.39 -15.23 0.75
N ALA A 105 -4.51 -15.09 0.04
CA ALA A 105 -4.74 -15.80 -1.21
C ALA A 105 -3.81 -15.34 -2.36
N ASP A 106 -3.30 -14.10 -2.29
CA ASP A 106 -2.31 -13.56 -3.22
C ASP A 106 -1.29 -12.67 -2.48
N PRO A 107 -0.35 -13.27 -1.73
CA PRO A 107 0.56 -12.52 -0.85
C PRO A 107 1.59 -11.70 -1.63
N ARG A 108 1.67 -11.86 -2.96
CA ARG A 108 2.53 -11.05 -3.82
C ARG A 108 1.82 -9.82 -4.37
N ARG A 109 0.49 -9.71 -4.19
CA ARG A 109 -0.32 -8.55 -4.57
C ARG A 109 -0.23 -7.47 -3.47
N PRO A 110 0.42 -6.33 -3.73
CA PRO A 110 0.57 -5.29 -2.72
C PRO A 110 -0.76 -4.61 -2.38
N LEU A 111 -0.83 -4.04 -1.18
CA LEU A 111 -1.81 -3.05 -0.80
C LEU A 111 -1.15 -1.66 -0.75
N ILE A 112 -1.67 -0.71 -1.52
CA ILE A 112 -1.21 0.67 -1.54
C ILE A 112 -2.27 1.54 -0.88
N ILE A 113 -1.85 2.34 0.11
CA ILE A 113 -2.67 3.34 0.79
C ILE A 113 -2.16 4.73 0.43
N ASP A 114 -2.88 5.43 -0.44
CA ASP A 114 -2.56 6.80 -0.85
C ASP A 114 -3.17 7.84 0.10
N GLU A 115 -2.56 9.01 0.14
CA GLU A 115 -2.88 10.11 1.06
C GLU A 115 -2.96 9.68 2.53
N ALA A 116 -2.04 8.79 2.92
CA ALA A 116 -1.95 8.19 4.25
C ALA A 116 -1.72 9.22 5.37
N HIS A 117 -1.28 10.44 5.03
CA HIS A 117 -1.12 11.53 5.98
C HIS A 117 -2.44 11.89 6.70
N PHE A 118 -3.61 11.66 6.07
CA PHE A 118 -4.91 11.83 6.73
C PHE A 118 -5.19 10.81 7.85
N ILE A 119 -4.54 9.64 7.78
CA ILE A 119 -4.74 8.54 8.73
C ILE A 119 -3.46 8.17 9.49
N ALA A 120 -2.45 9.03 9.52
CA ALA A 120 -1.15 8.83 10.19
C ALA A 120 -1.26 8.84 11.74
N LYS A 121 -2.16 8.03 12.28
CA LYS A 121 -2.42 7.83 13.70
C LYS A 121 -2.08 6.38 14.03
N LYS A 122 -1.51 6.15 15.22
CA LYS A 122 -1.05 4.83 15.70
C LYS A 122 -2.02 3.69 15.37
N ARG A 123 -3.32 3.86 15.67
CA ARG A 123 -4.34 2.84 15.41
C ARG A 123 -4.42 2.34 13.96
N PHE A 124 -4.23 3.22 12.98
CA PHE A 124 -4.29 2.85 11.56
C PHE A 124 -2.98 2.22 11.10
N VAL A 125 -1.86 2.76 11.57
CA VAL A 125 -0.54 2.17 11.29
C VAL A 125 -0.45 0.76 11.86
N ASP A 126 -0.94 0.54 13.08
CA ASP A 126 -0.96 -0.78 13.71
C ASP A 126 -1.91 -1.73 12.98
N LEU A 127 -3.09 -1.27 12.52
CA LEU A 127 -3.99 -2.06 11.67
C LEU A 127 -3.31 -2.49 10.36
N LEU A 128 -2.70 -1.55 9.64
CA LEU A 128 -2.04 -1.83 8.36
C LEU A 128 -0.83 -2.74 8.52
N ARG A 129 -0.08 -2.60 9.63
CA ARG A 129 0.98 -3.52 9.99
C ARG A 129 0.42 -4.91 10.28
N GLU A 130 -0.67 -5.02 11.04
CA GLU A 130 -1.32 -6.30 11.33
C GLU A 130 -1.80 -7.00 10.04
N LEU A 131 -2.37 -6.24 9.08
CA LEU A 131 -2.73 -6.79 7.77
C LEU A 131 -1.52 -7.35 7.03
N SER A 132 -0.41 -6.58 6.96
CA SER A 132 0.85 -7.00 6.35
C SER A 132 1.39 -8.28 7.00
N ASP A 133 1.55 -8.26 8.33
CA ASP A 133 2.20 -9.34 9.09
C ASP A 133 1.40 -10.63 9.02
N LYS A 134 0.06 -10.55 9.13
CA LYS A 134 -0.81 -11.74 9.10
C LYS A 134 -1.05 -12.29 7.69
N SER A 135 -0.98 -11.46 6.66
CA SER A 135 -1.18 -11.91 5.28
C SER A 135 0.09 -12.26 4.53
N GLY A 136 1.24 -11.76 4.98
CA GLY A 136 2.49 -11.78 4.22
C GLY A 136 2.53 -10.77 3.07
N ALA A 137 1.42 -10.14 2.71
CA ALA A 137 1.36 -9.20 1.60
C ALA A 137 2.01 -7.85 1.96
N PRO A 138 2.74 -7.22 1.03
CA PRO A 138 3.35 -5.92 1.28
C PRO A 138 2.30 -4.81 1.34
N VAL A 139 2.43 -3.93 2.32
CA VAL A 139 1.62 -2.73 2.48
C VAL A 139 2.50 -1.49 2.30
N VAL A 140 2.11 -0.59 1.41
CA VAL A 140 2.86 0.63 1.11
C VAL A 140 1.98 1.86 1.33
N LEU A 141 2.46 2.76 2.20
CA LEU A 141 1.83 4.05 2.49
C LEU A 141 2.42 5.13 1.59
N ILE A 142 1.58 5.95 0.98
CA ILE A 142 1.98 7.14 0.22
C ILE A 142 1.42 8.38 0.92
N GLY A 143 2.22 9.42 1.11
CA GLY A 143 1.77 10.63 1.82
C GLY A 143 2.82 11.73 1.93
N GLU A 144 2.52 12.72 2.76
CA GLU A 144 3.42 13.84 3.11
C GLU A 144 4.06 13.63 4.48
#